data_AF-A0A9E2VMK1-F1
#
_entry.id   AF-A0A9E2VMK1-F1
#
_cell.length_a   1.000
_cell.length_b   1.000
_cell.length_c   1.000
_cell.angle_alpha   90.00
_cell.angle_beta   90.00
_cell.angle_gamma   90.00
#
_symmetry.space_group_name_H-M   'P 1'
#
loop_
_entity.id
_entity.type
_entity.pdbx_description
1 polymer ?
#
loop_
_entity_poly.entity_id
_entity_poly.type
_entity_poly.pdbx_seq_one_letter_code
_entity_poly.pdbx_strand_id
1 'polypeptide(L)'
;MSITIQLDLPEAVAAKAKAKGLLDPAKVGRLIERELELEEPLRAYRQMVEQMRAYPDDQPMTMDEIQAEVTAVREERRRRAGGR
;
A
#
# COMPACT_ATOMS: atom_id res chain seq x y z
N MET A 1 18.83 -7.84 18.85
CA MET A 1 17.97 -8.28 19.97
C MET A 1 17.04 -9.35 19.44
N SER A 2 16.79 -10.43 20.19
CA SER A 2 15.81 -11.46 19.83
C SER A 2 14.60 -11.39 20.77
N ILE A 3 13.41 -11.63 20.23
CA ILE A 3 12.15 -11.71 20.97
C ILE A 3 11.63 -13.13 20.81
N THR A 4 11.21 -13.74 21.92
CA THR A 4 10.58 -15.07 21.91
C THR A 4 9.06 -14.91 21.87
N ILE A 5 8.41 -15.64 20.96
CA ILE A 5 6.95 -15.62 20.80
C ILE A 5 6.41 -17.01 21.10
N GLN A 6 5.37 -17.09 21.93
CA GLN A 6 4.58 -18.30 22.13
C GLN A 6 3.29 -18.18 21.32
N LEU A 7 2.93 -19.24 20.59
CA LEU A 7 1.78 -19.28 19.70
C LEU A 7 0.92 -20.50 20.03
N ASP A 8 -0.36 -20.27 20.31
CA ASP A 8 -1.35 -21.33 20.41
C ASP A 8 -1.95 -21.58 19.02
N LEU A 9 -1.63 -22.74 18.45
CA LEU A 9 -2.09 -23.15 17.13
C LEU A 9 -2.82 -24.49 17.24
N PRO A 10 -3.91 -24.71 16.46
CA PRO A 10 -4.50 -26.03 16.34
C PRO A 10 -3.44 -27.05 15.87
N GLU A 11 -3.41 -28.22 16.49
CA GLU A 11 -2.34 -29.21 16.27
C GLU A 11 -2.17 -29.57 14.78
N ALA A 12 -3.28 -29.77 14.06
CA ALA A 12 -3.26 -30.05 12.63
C ALA A 12 -2.63 -28.91 11.79
N VAL A 13 -2.80 -27.66 12.21
CA VAL A 13 -2.22 -26.48 11.56
C VAL A 13 -0.73 -26.39 11.90
N ALA A 14 -0.37 -26.56 13.17
CA ALA A 14 1.02 -26.55 13.63
C ALA A 14 1.85 -27.64 12.92
N ALA A 15 1.32 -28.85 12.81
CA ALA A 15 1.99 -29.96 12.11
C ALA A 15 2.26 -29.64 10.63
N LYS A 16 1.26 -29.11 9.92
CA LYS A 16 1.41 -28.70 8.50
C LYS A 16 2.36 -27.52 8.34
N ALA A 17 2.28 -26.53 9.22
CA ALA A 17 3.15 -25.37 9.21
C ALA A 17 4.61 -25.78 9.45
N LYS A 18 4.85 -26.65 10.44
CA LYS A 18 6.17 -27.22 10.74
C LYS A 18 6.72 -28.01 9.56
N ALA A 19 5.92 -28.90 8.96
CA ALA A 19 6.33 -29.69 7.79
C ALA A 19 6.71 -28.82 6.58
N LYS A 20 6.11 -27.63 6.44
CA LYS A 20 6.43 -26.64 5.40
C LYS A 20 7.52 -25.63 5.81
N GLY A 21 8.15 -25.82 6.98
CA GLY A 21 9.14 -24.91 7.55
C GLY A 21 8.61 -23.51 7.85
N LEU A 22 7.28 -23.33 7.95
CA LEU A 22 6.65 -22.04 8.22
C LEU A 22 6.84 -21.55 9.65
N LEU A 23 7.22 -22.44 10.56
CA LEU A 23 7.56 -22.10 11.95
C LEU A 23 9.06 -21.86 12.17
N ASP A 24 9.86 -21.82 11.10
CA ASP A 24 11.25 -21.39 11.16
C ASP A 24 11.33 -19.89 11.51
N PRO A 25 12.13 -19.47 12.51
CA PRO A 25 12.16 -18.08 12.95
C PRO A 25 12.45 -17.07 11.83
N ALA A 26 13.33 -17.39 10.87
CA ALA A 26 13.65 -16.49 9.77
C ALA A 26 12.50 -16.41 8.75
N LYS A 27 11.73 -17.48 8.57
CA LYS A 27 10.54 -17.47 7.71
C LYS A 27 9.37 -16.76 8.38
N VAL A 28 9.17 -16.96 9.68
CA VAL A 28 8.17 -16.23 10.48
C VAL A 28 8.47 -14.73 10.47
N GLY A 29 9.74 -14.34 10.68
CA GLY A 29 10.17 -12.95 10.62
C GLY A 29 9.81 -12.29 9.27
N ARG A 30 10.16 -12.93 8.16
CA ARG A 30 9.81 -12.44 6.81
C ARG A 30 8.31 -12.34 6.55
N LEU A 31 7.51 -13.24 7.13
CA LEU A 31 6.04 -13.15 7.02
C LEU A 31 5.52 -11.94 7.78
N ILE A 32 6.00 -11.71 9.00
CA ILE A 32 5.62 -10.55 9.80
C ILE A 32 6.03 -9.25 9.11
N GLU A 33 7.27 -9.15 8.64
CA GLU A 33 7.77 -7.99 7.88
C GLU A 33 6.90 -7.70 6.67
N ARG A 34 6.59 -8.73 5.87
CA ARG A 34 5.71 -8.58 4.71
C ARG A 34 4.32 -8.07 5.08
N GLU A 35 3.71 -8.59 6.15
CA GLU A 35 2.38 -8.13 6.56
C GLU A 35 2.41 -6.68 7.07
N LEU A 36 3.46 -6.28 7.79
CA LEU A 36 3.67 -4.90 8.23
C LEU A 36 3.90 -3.97 7.01
N GLU A 37 4.70 -4.40 6.05
CA GLU A 37 4.95 -3.69 4.79
C GLU A 37 3.69 -3.58 3.93
N LEU A 38 2.77 -4.54 4.01
CA LEU A 38 1.50 -4.51 3.28
C LEU A 38 0.49 -3.58 3.95
N GLU A 39 0.58 -3.35 5.26
CA GLU A 39 -0.41 -2.54 5.98
C GLU A 39 -0.44 -1.09 5.46
N GLU A 40 0.72 -0.46 5.25
CA GLU A 40 0.78 0.93 4.78
C GLU A 40 0.27 1.11 3.34
N PRO A 41 0.73 0.34 2.33
CA PRO A 41 0.20 0.41 0.97
C PRO A 41 -1.27 0.02 0.89
N LEU A 42 -1.73 -0.96 1.66
CA LEU A 42 -3.15 -1.34 1.67
C LEU A 42 -4.01 -0.24 2.30
N ARG A 43 -3.53 0.43 3.34
CA ARG A 43 -4.20 1.59 3.93
C ARG A 43 -4.26 2.76 2.95
N ALA A 44 -3.13 3.09 2.31
CA ALA A 44 -3.06 4.13 1.30
C ALA A 44 -3.98 3.83 0.09
N TYR A 45 -3.98 2.57 -0.36
CA TYR A 45 -4.87 2.12 -1.44
C TYR A 45 -6.34 2.23 -1.04
N ARG A 46 -6.73 1.80 0.17
CA ARG A 46 -8.11 1.94 0.67
C ARG A 46 -8.53 3.41 0.72
N GLN A 47 -7.69 4.28 1.25
CA GLN A 47 -7.94 5.72 1.30
C GLN A 47 -8.11 6.32 -0.12
N MET A 48 -7.25 5.93 -1.07
CA MET A 48 -7.38 6.37 -2.46
C MET A 48 -8.71 5.92 -3.08
N VAL A 49 -9.11 4.66 -2.86
CA VAL A 49 -10.39 4.12 -3.37
C VAL A 49 -11.59 4.83 -2.73
N GLU A 50 -11.55 5.12 -1.43
CA GLU A 50 -12.59 5.89 -0.75
C GLU A 50 -12.69 7.32 -1.30
N GLN A 51 -11.55 7.98 -1.54
CA GLN A 51 -11.53 9.29 -2.19
C GLN A 51 -12.12 9.24 -3.60
N MET A 52 -11.73 8.24 -4.41
CA MET A 52 -12.28 8.03 -5.76
C MET A 52 -13.80 7.85 -5.74
N ARG A 53 -14.34 7.08 -4.78
CA ARG A 53 -15.79 6.88 -4.62
C ARG A 53 -16.54 8.11 -4.13
N ALA A 54 -15.85 9.01 -3.44
CA ALA A 54 -16.44 10.25 -2.96
C ALA A 54 -16.44 11.36 -4.03
N TYR A 55 -15.78 11.15 -5.19
CA TYR A 55 -15.91 12.09 -6.30
C TYR A 55 -17.36 12.09 -6.79
N PRO A 56 -17.92 13.28 -7.06
CA PRO A 56 -19.23 13.39 -7.69
C PRO A 56 -19.26 12.62 -9.01
N ASP A 57 -20.41 12.02 -9.35
CA ASP A 57 -20.66 11.47 -10.69
C ASP A 57 -20.95 12.60 -11.70
N ASP A 58 -20.11 13.63 -11.72
CA ASP A 58 -20.19 14.69 -12.71
C ASP A 58 -19.75 14.21 -14.10
N GLN A 59 -20.04 15.01 -15.14
CA GLN A 59 -19.61 14.64 -16.48
C GLN A 59 -18.09 14.54 -16.50
N PRO A 60 -17.53 13.40 -16.95
CA PRO A 60 -16.09 13.24 -17.02
C PRO A 60 -15.53 14.33 -17.93
N MET A 61 -14.49 15.02 -17.44
CA MET A 61 -13.78 16.02 -18.24
C MET A 61 -13.38 15.43 -19.59
N THR A 62 -13.52 16.24 -20.63
CA THR A 62 -13.01 15.90 -21.95
C THR A 62 -11.49 15.83 -21.92
N MET A 63 -10.90 15.11 -22.89
CA MET A 63 -9.44 15.01 -23.00
C MET A 63 -8.76 16.37 -23.16
N ASP A 64 -9.42 17.31 -23.84
CA ASP A 64 -8.90 18.66 -24.06
C ASP A 64 -8.87 19.47 -22.75
N GLU A 65 -9.91 19.37 -21.92
CA GLU A 65 -9.97 19.99 -20.61
C GLU A 65 -8.93 19.41 -19.65
N ILE A 66 -8.74 18.09 -19.66
CA ILE A 66 -7.68 17.43 -18.88
C ILE A 66 -6.30 17.94 -19.33
N GLN A 67 -6.08 18.05 -20.65
CA GLN A 67 -4.80 18.49 -21.19
C GLN A 67 -4.50 19.95 -20.85
N ALA A 68 -5.51 20.82 -20.84
CA ALA A 68 -5.38 22.21 -20.41
C ALA A 68 -4.96 22.31 -18.94
N GLU A 69 -5.62 21.57 -18.05
CA GLU A 69 -5.31 21.54 -16.61
C GLU A 69 -3.87 21.03 -16.34
N VAL A 70 -3.50 19.91 -16.97
CA VAL A 70 -2.14 19.36 -16.85
C VAL A 70 -1.08 20.35 -17.32
N THR A 71 -1.37 21.12 -18.38
CA THR A 71 -0.45 22.13 -18.92
C THR A 71 -0.27 23.28 -17.94
N ALA A 72 -1.36 23.80 -17.38
CA ALA A 72 -1.33 24.87 -16.39
C ALA A 72 -0.50 24.48 -15.14
N VAL A 73 -0.71 23.26 -14.60
CA VAL A 73 0.06 22.75 -13.47
C VAL A 73 1.56 22.61 -13.80
N ARG A 74 1.90 22.16 -15.00
CA ARG A 74 3.30 22.03 -15.44
C ARG A 74 3.98 23.39 -15.61
N GLU A 75 3.25 24.38 -16.12
CA GLU A 75 3.72 25.77 -16.22
C GLU A 75 3.96 26.37 -14.85
N GLU A 76 3.02 26.20 -13.92
CA GLU A 76 3.17 26.67 -12.55
C GLU A 76 4.41 26.06 -11.86
N ARG A 77 4.63 24.74 -12.02
CA ARG A 77 5.83 24.05 -11.51
C ARG A 77 7.11 24.61 -12.13
N ARG A 78 7.15 24.87 -13.45
CA ARG A 78 8.31 25.47 -14.12
C ARG A 78 8.61 26.86 -13.60
N ARG A 79 7.58 27.70 -13.39
CA ARG A 79 7.76 29.04 -12.81
C ARG A 79 8.31 28.99 -11.38
N ARG A 80 7.83 28.06 -10.55
CA ARG A 80 8.35 27.86 -9.18
C ARG A 80 9.79 27.36 -9.17
N ALA A 81 10.17 26.49 -10.10
CA ALA A 81 11.52 25.94 -10.20
C ALA A 81 12.55 26.92 -10.80
N GLY A 82 12.13 27.79 -11.72
CA GLY A 82 12.98 28.80 -12.37
C GLY A 82 13.10 30.14 -11.62
N GLY A 83 12.55 30.24 -10.40
CA GLY A 83 12.59 31.44 -9.56
C GLY A 83 13.77 31.51 -8.58
N ARG A 84 14.91 30.87 -8.88
CA ARG A 84 16.16 30.98 -8.12
C ARG A 84 17.27 31.52 -9.01
#